data_AF-A0A7C3SYY6-F1
#
_entry.id   AF-A0A7C3SYY6-F1
#
_cell.length_a   1.000
_cell.length_b   1.000
_cell.length_c   1.000
_cell.angle_alpha   90.00
_cell.angle_beta   90.00
_cell.angle_gamma   90.00
#
_symmetry.space_group_name_H-M   'P 1'
#
loop_
_entity.id
_entity.type
_entity.pdbx_description
1 polymer ?
#
loop_
_entity_poly.entity_id
_entity_poly.type
_entity_poly.pdbx_seq_one_letter_code
_entity_poly.pdbx_strand_id
1 'polypeptide(L)'
;MPRISRSEVTLRPKRQITLPADICESLGIETGDRLVLSVEGKALIARPKKARALDALQEIRESFARSGISEKELLKAGRAKRRTLSRERYA
;
A
#
# COMPACT_ATOMS: atom_id res chain seq x y z
N MET A 1 -10.08 5.85 19.82
CA MET A 1 -9.87 7.06 18.99
C MET A 1 -8.44 7.05 18.50
N PRO A 2 -8.15 7.29 17.21
CA PRO A 2 -6.78 7.33 16.72
C PRO A 2 -6.05 8.49 17.41
N ARG A 3 -4.94 8.18 18.07
CA ARG A 3 -4.13 9.16 18.80
C ARG A 3 -3.32 9.95 17.77
N ILE A 4 -3.64 11.22 17.58
CA ILE A 4 -2.87 12.11 16.71
C ILE A 4 -1.57 12.45 17.44
N SER A 5 -0.49 11.73 17.15
CA SER A 5 0.86 12.08 17.61
C SER A 5 1.38 13.25 16.78
N ARG A 6 1.61 14.40 17.43
CA ARG A 6 2.13 15.60 16.79
C ARG A 6 3.46 15.95 17.45
N SER A 7 4.53 15.97 16.67
CA SER A 7 5.90 16.18 17.16
C SER A 7 6.63 17.13 16.22
N GLU A 8 7.36 18.08 16.78
CA GLU A 8 8.26 18.94 16.02
C GLU A 8 9.63 18.27 15.88
N VAL A 9 10.17 18.26 14.66
CA VAL A 9 11.47 17.68 14.35
C VAL A 9 12.30 18.65 13.53
N THR A 10 13.61 18.66 13.78
CA THR A 10 14.55 19.49 13.01
C THR A 10 15.17 18.69 11.87
N LEU A 11 15.24 19.31 10.69
CA LEU A 11 15.98 18.77 9.56
C LEU A 11 17.49 18.91 9.82
N ARG A 12 18.16 17.78 10.05
CA ARG A 12 19.61 17.71 10.28
C ARG A 12 20.38 17.74 8.95
N PRO A 13 21.72 17.93 8.98
CA PRO A 13 22.55 17.84 7.78
C PRO A 13 22.28 16.57 6.97
N LYS A 14 22.52 16.62 5.66
CA LYS A 14 22.15 15.56 4.70
C LYS A 14 20.64 15.31 4.60
N ARG A 15 19.80 16.27 5.03
CA ARG A 15 18.34 16.24 4.91
C ARG A 15 17.72 15.08 5.71
N GLN A 16 18.25 14.83 6.90
CA GLN A 16 17.79 13.75 7.77
C GLN A 16 16.83 14.25 8.84
N ILE A 17 15.80 13.46 9.13
CA ILE A 17 14.94 13.64 10.30
C ILE A 17 15.01 12.40 11.17
N THR A 18 14.90 12.59 12.49
CA THR A 18 14.70 11.49 13.43
C THR A 18 13.21 11.36 13.66
N LEU A 19 12.65 10.20 13.35
CA LEU A 19 11.26 9.91 13.70
C LEU A 19 11.18 9.57 15.20
N PRO A 20 10.34 10.28 15.98
CA PRO A 20 10.05 9.94 17.37
C PRO A 20 9.55 8.49 17.53
N ALA A 21 9.90 7.86 18.66
CA ALA A 21 9.60 6.45 18.92
C ALA A 21 8.10 6.15 18.90
N ASP A 22 7.28 7.04 19.45
CA ASP A 22 5.81 6.92 19.48
C ASP A 22 5.19 6.92 18.07
N ILE A 23 5.75 7.73 17.15
CA ILE A 23 5.34 7.73 15.74
C ILE A 23 5.71 6.41 15.07
N CYS A 24 6.93 5.90 15.31
CA CYS A 24 7.36 4.61 14.79
C CYS A 24 6.48 3.46 15.29
N GLU A 25 6.18 3.41 16.60
CA GLU A 25 5.31 2.40 17.21
C GLU A 25 3.89 2.45 16.64
N SER A 26 3.29 3.63 16.52
CA SER A 26 1.92 3.78 16.01
C SER A 26 1.77 3.38 14.53
N LEU A 27 2.85 3.50 13.75
CA LEU A 27 2.88 3.14 12.33
C LEU A 27 3.52 1.77 12.06
N GLY A 28 3.96 1.05 13.10
CA GLY A 28 4.66 -0.23 12.98
C GLY A 28 5.94 -0.14 12.14
N ILE A 29 6.70 0.95 12.28
CA ILE A 29 7.95 1.19 11.56
C ILE A 29 9.12 0.67 12.38
N GLU A 30 9.94 -0.18 11.78
CA GLU A 30 11.17 -0.70 12.38
C GLU A 30 12.43 -0.16 11.69
N THR A 31 13.59 -0.36 12.34
CA THR A 31 14.87 0.03 11.73
C THR A 31 15.10 -0.75 10.43
N GLY A 32 15.42 -0.03 9.35
CA GLY A 32 15.62 -0.62 8.02
C GLY A 32 14.36 -0.67 7.16
N ASP A 33 13.18 -0.36 7.70
CA ASP A 33 11.98 -0.20 6.88
C ASP A 33 12.12 0.95 5.90
N ARG A 34 11.54 0.75 4.71
CA ARG A 34 11.50 1.78 3.67
C ARG A 34 10.22 2.57 3.77
N LEU A 35 10.34 3.89 3.71
CA LEU A 35 9.21 4.83 3.63
C LEU A 35 9.05 5.33 2.20
N VAL A 36 7.81 5.45 1.76
CA VAL A 36 7.44 6.15 0.53
C VAL A 36 7.08 7.58 0.92
N LEU A 37 7.76 8.54 0.31
CA LEU A 37 7.50 9.96 0.51
C LEU A 37 6.63 10.49 -0.65
N SER A 38 5.60 11.25 -0.33
CA SER A 38 4.80 12.00 -1.28
C SER A 38 4.57 13.42 -0.79
N VAL A 39 4.33 14.34 -1.73
CA VAL A 39 3.97 15.73 -1.43
C VAL A 39 2.52 15.94 -1.83
N GLU A 40 1.69 16.37 -0.88
CA GLU A 40 0.30 16.72 -1.10
C GLU A 40 0.09 18.16 -0.60
N GLY A 41 -0.03 19.11 -1.54
CA GLY A 41 -0.06 20.54 -1.23
C GLY A 41 1.22 21.02 -0.54
N LYS A 42 1.11 21.45 0.73
CA LYS A 42 2.24 21.87 1.59
C LYS A 42 2.62 20.82 2.64
N ALA A 43 2.11 19.59 2.51
CA ALA A 43 2.40 18.50 3.44
C ALA A 43 3.36 17.48 2.81
N LEU A 44 4.38 17.10 3.57
CA LEU A 44 5.17 15.90 3.31
C LEU A 44 4.48 14.72 3.99
N ILE A 45 4.14 13.70 3.21
CA ILE A 45 3.53 12.48 3.74
C ILE A 45 4.51 11.32 3.58
N ALA A 46 4.83 10.67 4.69
CA ALA A 46 5.66 9.47 4.71
C ALA A 46 4.79 8.27 5.07
N ARG A 47 4.74 7.25 4.22
CA ARG A 47 3.99 6.01 4.46
C ARG A 47 4.94 4.81 4.47
N PRO A 48 4.83 3.87 5.42
CA PRO A 48 5.59 2.62 5.38
C PRO A 48 5.31 1.85 4.08
N LYS A 49 6.34 1.36 3.40
CA LYS A 49 6.15 0.62 2.13
C LYS A 49 5.30 -0.64 2.31
N LYS A 50 5.41 -1.31 3.47
CA LYS A 50 4.57 -2.45 3.86
C LYS A 50 3.09 -2.05 3.95
N ALA A 51 2.80 -0.89 4.56
CA ALA A 51 1.43 -0.38 4.67
C ALA A 51 0.79 -0.19 3.28
N ARG A 52 1.51 0.41 2.32
CA ARG A 52 0.98 0.62 0.96
C ARG A 52 0.62 -0.67 0.23
N ALA A 53 1.38 -1.74 0.44
CA ALA A 53 1.10 -3.05 -0.15
C ALA A 53 -0.15 -3.69 0.48
N LEU A 54 -0.31 -3.53 1.79
CA LEU A 54 -1.49 -3.99 2.53
C LEU A 54 -2.74 -3.18 2.17
N ASP A 55 -2.63 -1.85 2.02
CA ASP A 55 -3.72 -0.97 1.60
C ASP A 55 -4.21 -1.32 0.19
N ALA A 56 -3.28 -1.53 -0.75
CA ALA A 56 -3.63 -1.94 -2.11
C ALA A 56 -4.31 -3.32 -2.12
N LEU A 57 -3.82 -4.26 -1.31
CA LEU A 57 -4.46 -5.57 -1.16
C LEU A 57 -5.86 -5.45 -0.56
N GLN A 58 -6.05 -4.59 0.44
CA GLN A 58 -7.33 -4.33 1.07
C GLN A 58 -8.32 -3.72 0.06
N GLU A 59 -7.89 -2.75 -0.74
CA GLU A 59 -8.69 -2.14 -1.80
C GLU A 59 -9.12 -3.17 -2.85
N ILE A 60 -8.22 -4.07 -3.26
CA ILE A 60 -8.55 -5.19 -4.16
C ILE A 60 -9.61 -6.08 -3.53
N ARG A 61 -9.49 -6.43 -2.25
CA ARG A 61 -10.46 -7.27 -1.53
C ARG A 61 -11.82 -6.61 -1.43
N GLU A 62 -11.87 -5.32 -1.12
CA GLU A 62 -13.13 -4.57 -1.03
C GLU A 62 -13.81 -4.43 -2.39
N SER A 63 -13.03 -4.13 -3.44
CA SER A 63 -13.54 -4.06 -4.81
C SER A 63 -14.09 -5.42 -5.25
N PHE A 64 -13.39 -6.49 -4.91
CA PHE A 64 -13.86 -7.85 -5.16
C PHE A 64 -15.15 -8.17 -4.40
N ALA A 65 -15.24 -7.83 -3.11
CA ALA A 65 -16.44 -8.02 -2.31
C ALA A 65 -17.65 -7.22 -2.85
N ARG A 66 -17.44 -5.98 -3.30
CA ARG A 66 -18.49 -5.15 -3.93
C ARG A 66 -18.96 -5.68 -5.28
N SER A 67 -18.11 -6.38 -6.03
CA SER A 67 -18.45 -6.91 -7.34
C SER A 67 -19.46 -8.06 -7.31
N GLY A 68 -19.64 -8.70 -6.15
CA GLY A 68 -20.50 -9.88 -6.00
C GLY A 68 -19.98 -11.14 -6.71
N ILE A 69 -18.78 -11.09 -7.31
CA ILE A 69 -18.17 -12.21 -8.03
C ILE A 69 -17.49 -13.13 -7.02
N SER A 70 -17.77 -14.43 -7.10
CA SER A 70 -17.05 -15.41 -6.29
C SER A 70 -15.65 -15.70 -6.87
N GLU A 71 -14.70 -16.09 -6.01
CA GLU A 71 -13.34 -16.43 -6.46
C GLU A 71 -13.35 -17.52 -7.53
N LYS A 72 -14.25 -18.49 -7.38
CA LYS A 72 -14.45 -19.60 -8.32
C LYS A 72 -14.86 -19.09 -9.71
N GLU A 73 -15.75 -18.10 -9.78
CA GLU A 73 -16.19 -17.50 -11.05
C GLU A 73 -15.06 -16.71 -11.71
N LEU A 74 -14.32 -15.92 -10.94
CA LEU A 74 -13.17 -15.18 -11.44
C LEU A 74 -12.10 -16.12 -12.03
N LEU A 75 -11.77 -17.21 -11.31
CA LEU A 75 -10.82 -18.22 -11.77
C LEU A 75 -11.31 -18.96 -13.01
N LYS A 76 -12.61 -19.27 -13.10
CA LYS A 76 -13.22 -19.92 -14.27
C LYS A 76 -13.14 -19.01 -15.50
N ALA A 77 -13.54 -17.75 -15.36
CA ALA A 77 -13.46 -16.76 -16.44
C ALA A 77 -12.02 -16.53 -16.91
N GLY A 78 -11.07 -16.39 -15.98
CA GLY A 78 -9.65 -16.22 -16.29
C GLY A 78 -9.03 -17.41 -17.01
N ARG A 79 -9.43 -18.65 -16.69
CA ARG A 79 -8.99 -19.86 -17.42
C ARG A 79 -9.55 -19.91 -18.84
N ALA A 80 -10.80 -19.49 -19.04
CA ALA A 80 -11.40 -19.44 -20.37
C ALA A 80 -10.70 -18.40 -21.24
N LYS A 81 -10.49 -17.18 -20.73
CA LYS A 81 -9.84 -16.10 -21.48
C LYS A 81 -8.40 -16.44 -21.86
N ARG A 82 -7.63 -17.07 -20.95
CA ARG A 82 -6.27 -17.55 -21.24
C ARG A 82 -6.23 -18.59 -22.35
N ARG A 83 -7.20 -19.51 -22.41
CA ARG A 83 -7.30 -20.50 -23.50
C ARG A 83 -7.58 -19.83 -24.84
N THR A 84 -8.48 -18.86 -24.87
CA THR A 84 -8.79 -18.10 -26.09
C THR A 84 -7.56 -17.33 -26.58
N LEU A 85 -6.91 -16.58 -25.70
CA LEU A 85 -5.67 -15.84 -26.01
C LEU A 85 -4.55 -16.77 -26.49
N SER A 86 -4.36 -17.93 -25.85
CA SER A 86 -3.36 -18.90 -26.29
C SER A 86 -3.66 -19.45 -27.68
N ARG A 87 -4.94 -19.66 -28.03
CA ARG A 87 -5.31 -20.12 -29.37
C ARG A 87 -5.10 -19.02 -30.41
N GLU A 88 -5.44 -17.78 -30.10
CA GLU A 88 -5.23 -16.65 -31.01
C GLU A 88 -3.74 -16.35 -31.28
N ARG A 89 -2.87 -16.60 -30.29
CA ARG A 89 -1.44 -16.25 -30.36
C ARG A 89 -0.54 -17.35 -30.93
N TYR A 90 -1.03 -18.59 -30.98
CA TYR A 90 -0.29 -19.77 -31.42
C TYR A 90 -1.09 -20.60 -32.47
N ALA A 91 -2.09 -19.99 -33.10
CA ALA A 91 -2.72 -20.50 -34.33
C ALA A 91 -1.95 -19.99 -35.56
#